data_AF-A0AAD5K355-F1
#
_entry.id   AF-A0AAD5K355-F1
#
_cell.length_a   1.000
_cell.length_b   1.000
_cell.length_c   1.000
_cell.angle_alpha   90.00
_cell.angle_beta   90.00
_cell.angle_gamma   90.00
#
_symmetry.space_group_name_H-M   'P 1'
#
loop_
_entity.id
_entity.type
_entity.pdbx_description
1 polymer ?
#
loop_
_entity_poly.entity_id
_entity_poly.type
_entity_poly.pdbx_seq_one_letter_code
_entity_poly.pdbx_strand_id
1 'polypeptide(L)' 'AARAQKIRDDWVKAMEARLIKEKLDECYRTEGVNHYASCRDLADMYLKSIKENRVEGFRKKSA' A
#
# COMPACT_ATOMS: atom_id res chain seq x y z
N ALA A 1 -11.06 -23.87 3.49
CA ALA A 1 -11.68 -22.58 3.13
C ALA A 1 -10.95 -21.37 3.76
N ALA A 2 -10.89 -21.23 5.08
CA ALA A 2 -10.37 -20.03 5.77
C ALA A 2 -8.92 -19.63 5.43
N ARG A 3 -8.01 -20.60 5.26
CA ARG A 3 -6.59 -20.31 4.90
C ARG A 3 -6.46 -19.65 3.54
N ALA A 4 -7.19 -20.16 2.55
CA ALA A 4 -7.18 -19.60 1.19
C ALA A 4 -7.86 -18.22 1.15
N GLN A 5 -8.90 -18.02 1.97
CA GLN A 5 -9.54 -16.72 2.10
C GLN A 5 -8.57 -15.67 2.64
N LYS A 6 -7.86 -15.96 3.76
CA LYS A 6 -6.86 -15.04 4.31
C LYS A 6 -5.81 -14.63 3.27
N ILE A 7 -5.28 -15.61 2.53
CA ILE A 7 -4.27 -15.32 1.49
C ILE A 7 -4.85 -14.40 0.41
N ARG A 8 -6.10 -14.60 -0.03
CA ARG A 8 -6.76 -13.69 -0.98
C ARG A 8 -6.92 -12.30 -0.40
N ASP A 9 -7.35 -12.18 0.85
CA ASP A 9 -7.54 -10.88 1.51
C ASP A 9 -6.20 -10.13 1.67
N ASP A 10 -5.12 -10.84 2.02
CA ASP A 10 -3.76 -10.29 2.07
C ASP A 10 -3.33 -9.75 0.69
N TRP A 11 -3.66 -10.46 -0.40
CA TRP A 11 -3.39 -9.99 -1.76
C TRP A 11 -4.23 -8.78 -2.17
N VAL A 12 -5.50 -8.71 -1.77
CA VAL A 12 -6.35 -7.54 -2.02
C VAL A 12 -5.75 -6.30 -1.38
N LYS A 13 -5.33 -6.38 -0.11
CA LYS A 13 -4.64 -5.29 0.59
C LYS A 13 -3.35 -4.86 -0.11
N ALA A 14 -2.57 -5.82 -0.60
CA ALA A 14 -1.35 -5.53 -1.35
C ALA A 14 -1.65 -4.82 -2.68
N MET A 15 -2.76 -5.15 -3.36
CA MET A 15 -3.21 -4.47 -4.57
C MET A 15 -3.73 -3.06 -4.28
N GLU A 16 -4.41 -2.83 -3.15
CA GLU A 16 -4.79 -1.48 -2.71
C GLU A 16 -3.56 -0.58 -2.50
N ALA A 17 -2.51 -1.11 -1.85
CA ALA A 17 -1.26 -0.37 -1.66
C ALA A 17 -0.56 -0.03 -3.01
N ARG A 18 -0.70 -0.89 -4.03
CA ARG A 18 -0.19 -0.62 -5.38
C ARG A 18 -0.93 0.54 -6.05
N LEU A 19 -2.26 0.60 -5.94
CA LEU A 19 -3.04 1.72 -6.49
C LEU A 19 -2.65 3.06 -5.87
N ILE A 20 -2.42 3.09 -4.56
CA ILE A 20 -1.93 4.31 -3.87
C ILE A 20 -0.56 4.70 -4.40
N LYS A 21 0.34 3.73 -4.61
CA LYS A 21 1.65 3.99 -5.20
C LYS A 21 1.56 4.58 -6.61
N GLU A 22 0.73 4.01 -7.48
CA GLU A 22 0.57 4.49 -8.85
C GLU A 22 0.08 5.94 -8.87
N LYS A 23 -0.89 6.27 -8.02
CA LYS A 23 -1.39 7.65 -7.87
C LYS A 23 -0.34 8.61 -7.30
N LEU A 24 0.48 8.14 -6.36
CA LEU A 24 1.61 8.92 -5.82
C LEU A 24 2.67 9.17 -6.90
N ASP A 25 3.03 8.16 -7.68
CA ASP A 25 4.00 8.26 -8.77
C ASP A 25 3.49 9.24 -9.85
N GLU A 26 2.19 9.22 -10.15
CA GLU A 26 1.54 10.21 -11.02
C GLU A 26 1.65 11.63 -10.44
N CYS A 27 1.29 11.82 -9.17
CA CYS A 27 1.38 13.11 -8.50
C CYS A 27 2.81 13.68 -8.52
N TYR A 28 3.82 12.82 -8.28
CA TYR A 28 5.22 13.23 -8.33
C TYR A 28 5.65 13.66 -9.74
N ARG A 29 5.14 13.01 -10.79
CA ARG A 29 5.40 13.39 -12.18
C ARG A 29 4.72 14.69 -12.57
N THR A 30 3.51 14.96 -12.08
CA THR A 30 2.75 16.16 -12.43
C THR A 30 3.21 17.40 -11.65
N GLU A 31 3.45 17.27 -10.34
CA GLU A 31 3.79 18.39 -9.46
C GLU A 31 5.28 18.79 -9.52
N GLY A 32 6.14 17.88 -10.00
CA GLY A 32 7.58 18.13 -10.13
C GLY A 32 8.19 18.58 -8.80
N VAL A 33 8.75 19.78 -8.74
CA VAL A 33 9.41 20.31 -7.53
C VAL A 33 8.42 20.54 -6.37
N ASN A 34 7.12 20.71 -6.65
CA ASN A 34 6.08 21.01 -5.66
C ASN A 34 5.52 19.78 -4.92
N HIS A 35 5.96 18.57 -5.28
CA HIS A 35 5.42 17.31 -4.75
C HIS A 35 5.46 17.20 -3.21
N TYR A 36 6.39 17.88 -2.54
CA TYR A 36 6.48 17.89 -1.06
C TYR A 36 5.24 18.46 -0.36
N ALA A 37 4.56 19.42 -0.99
CA ALA A 37 3.33 20.00 -0.47
C ALA A 37 2.09 19.28 -1.03
N SER A 38 2.01 19.18 -2.36
CA SER A 38 0.81 18.69 -3.04
C SER A 38 0.58 17.18 -2.89
N CYS A 39 1.64 16.38 -2.78
CA CYS A 39 1.54 14.91 -2.76
C CYS A 39 1.72 14.31 -1.37
N ARG A 40 1.79 15.13 -0.32
CA ARG A 40 2.07 14.69 1.05
C ARG A 40 1.06 13.68 1.57
N ASP A 41 -0.23 13.94 1.37
CA ASP A 41 -1.29 13.05 1.84
C ASP A 41 -1.22 11.68 1.16
N LEU A 42 -0.92 11.64 -0.15
CA LEU A 42 -0.71 10.39 -0.89
C LEU A 42 0.53 9.64 -0.38
N ALA A 43 1.60 10.36 -0.05
CA ALA A 43 2.80 9.77 0.53
C ALA A 43 2.52 9.17 1.92
N ASP A 44 1.80 9.89 2.78
CA ASP A 44 1.44 9.42 4.12
C ASP A 44 0.50 8.20 4.06
N MET A 45 -0.48 8.22 3.15
CA MET A 45 -1.33 7.07 2.86
C MET A 45 -0.53 5.86 2.36
N TYR A 46 0.42 6.07 1.45
CA TYR A 46 1.27 5.00 0.93
C TYR A 46 2.13 4.40 2.04
N LEU A 47 2.78 5.22 2.87
CA LEU A 47 3.60 4.78 3.99
C LEU A 47 2.79 3.96 5.00
N LYS A 48 1.57 4.41 5.33
CA LYS A 48 0.64 3.64 6.17
C LYS A 48 0.30 2.30 5.54
N SER A 49 -0.04 2.29 4.24
CA SER A 49 -0.40 1.07 3.52
C SER A 49 0.73 0.03 3.52
N ILE A 50 1.99 0.43 3.33
CA ILE A 50 3.13 -0.51 3.34
C ILE A 50 3.31 -1.18 4.70
N LYS A 51 2.98 -0.48 5.79
CA LYS A 51 3.08 -1.01 7.14
C LYS A 51 1.96 -2.02 7.44
N GLU A 52 0.74 -1.73 7.00
CA GLU A 52 -0.48 -2.47 7.37
C GLU A 52 -0.86 -3.57 6.36
N ASN A 53 -0.56 -3.40 5.08
CA ASN A 53 -1.05 -4.24 3.98
C ASN A 53 -0.02 -5.28 3.51
N ARG A 54 0.82 -5.77 4.41
CA ARG A 54 1.84 -6.78 4.08
C ARG A 54 1.19 -8.15 3.92
N VAL A 55 1.64 -8.91 2.92
CA VAL A 55 1.26 -10.31 2.77
C VAL A 55 1.98 -11.13 3.85
N GLU A 56 1.29 -11.42 4.95
CA GLU A 56 1.83 -12.19 6.07
C GLU A 56 1.73 -13.71 5.84
N GLY A 57 0.86 -14.14 4.92
CA GLY A 57 0.58 -15.56 4.69
C GLY A 57 -0.28 -16.16 5.80
N PHE A 58 -0.44 -17.49 5.79
CA PHE A 58 -1.35 -18.18 6.73
C PHE A 58 -0.67 -18.65 8.02
N ARG A 59 0.66 -18.75 8.04
CA ARG A 59 1.42 -19.07 9.25
C ARG A 59 1.82 -17.75 9.88
N LYS A 60 1.12 -17.36 10.95
CA LYS A 60 1.52 -16.22 11.77
C LYS A 60 2.95 -16.49 12.23
N LYS A 61 3.92 -15.64 11.88
CA LYS A 61 5.23 -15.70 12.54
C LYS A 61 4.96 -15.36 14.01
N SER A 62 5.16 -16.33 14.89
CA SER A 62 5.33 -16.06 16.31
C SER A 62 6.43 -15.01 16.40
N ALA A 63 6.11 -13.85 16.98
CA ALA A 63 7.12 -12.92 17.42
C ALA A 63 8.00 -13.59 18.49
#